data_AF-A0AAW3N208-F1
#
_entry.id   AF-A0AAW3N208-F1
#
_cell.length_a   1.000
_cell.length_b   1.000
_cell.length_c   1.000
_cell.angle_alpha   90.00
_cell.angle_beta   90.00
_cell.angle_gamma   90.00
#
_symmetry.space_group_name_H-M   'P 1'
#
loop_
_entity.id
_entity.type
_entity.pdbx_description
1 polymer ?
#
loop_
_entity_poly.entity_id
_entity_poly.type
_entity_poly.pdbx_seq_one_letter_code
_entity_poly.pdbx_strand_id
1 'polypeptide(L)' 'MRDSNTVDALRYALAKQVPAMERGFTIQTNYGSIEIAAEDAERVASIVRSILLDNLAREEVAHG' A
#
# COMPACT_ATOMS: atom_id res chain seq x y z
N MET A 1 11.69 16.57 9.56
CA MET A 1 11.84 16.29 8.11
C MET A 1 11.65 14.81 7.74
N ARG A 2 11.56 13.87 8.69
CA ARG A 2 11.26 12.46 8.38
C ARG A 2 9.76 12.19 8.17
N ASP A 3 8.91 12.98 8.81
CA ASP A 3 7.47 12.66 8.94
C ASP A 3 6.64 13.06 7.71
N SER A 4 6.94 14.21 7.08
CA SER A 4 6.31 14.61 5.81
C SER A 4 6.54 13.56 4.71
N ASN A 5 7.73 12.95 4.69
CA ASN A 5 8.07 11.94 3.70
C ASN A 5 7.24 10.65 3.88
N THR A 6 6.88 10.30 5.12
CA THR A 6 6.02 9.14 5.40
C THR A 6 4.59 9.38 4.92
N VAL A 7 4.00 10.54 5.24
CA VAL A 7 2.64 10.90 4.78
C VAL A 7 2.58 10.97 3.26
N ASP A 8 3.58 11.59 2.62
CA ASP A 8 3.66 11.67 1.17
C ASP A 8 3.84 10.28 0.51
N ALA A 9 4.63 9.39 1.13
CA ALA A 9 4.78 8.01 0.67
C ALA A 9 3.48 7.21 0.80
N LEU A 10 2.73 7.36 1.90
CA LEU A 10 1.43 6.71 2.09
C LEU A 10 0.39 7.20 1.07
N ARG A 11 0.34 8.51 0.83
CA ARG A 11 -0.52 9.11 -0.20
C ARG A 11 -0.15 8.62 -1.60
N TYR A 12 1.15 8.55 -1.90
CA TYR A 12 1.64 8.01 -3.16
C TYR A 12 1.26 6.53 -3.34
N ALA A 13 1.45 5.70 -2.32
CA ALA A 13 1.10 4.29 -2.34
C ALA A 13 -0.40 4.09 -2.62
N LEU A 14 -1.26 4.82 -1.91
CA LEU A 14 -2.71 4.80 -2.11
C LEU A 14 -3.12 5.26 -3.52
N ALA A 15 -2.44 6.27 -4.08
CA ALA A 15 -2.81 6.85 -5.37
C ALA A 15 -2.23 6.10 -6.58
N LYS A 16 -1.11 5.39 -6.43
CA LYS A 16 -0.37 4.81 -7.56
C LYS A 16 -0.12 3.32 -7.42
N GLN A 17 0.30 2.86 -6.24
CA GLN A 17 0.70 1.46 -6.05
C GLN A 17 -0.53 0.56 -5.89
N VAL A 18 -1.53 0.96 -5.09
CA VAL A 18 -2.76 0.19 -4.92
C VAL A 18 -3.51 0.00 -6.26
N PRO A 19 -3.74 1.04 -7.09
CA PRO A 19 -4.34 0.83 -8.40
C PRO A 19 -3.50 -0.04 -9.34
N ALA A 20 -2.17 0.00 -9.22
CA ALA A 20 -1.31 -0.87 -10.02
C ALA A 20 -1.44 -2.35 -9.63
N MET A 21 -1.71 -2.63 -8.34
CA MET A 21 -1.92 -3.99 -7.84
C MET A 21 -3.12 -4.67 -8.49
N GLU A 22 -4.18 -3.94 -8.85
CA GLU A 22 -5.43 -4.52 -9.42
C GLU A 22 -5.19 -5.33 -10.71
N ARG A 23 -4.06 -5.15 -11.39
CA ARG A 23 -3.68 -5.86 -12.62
C ARG A 23 -2.86 -7.13 -12.38
N GLY A 24 -2.67 -7.51 -11.12
CA GLY A 24 -1.69 -8.52 -10.71
C GLY A 24 -0.37 -7.89 -10.30
N PHE A 25 0.30 -8.50 -9.33
CA PHE A 25 1.55 -7.99 -8.77
C PHE A 25 2.34 -9.10 -8.09
N THR A 26 3.56 -8.76 -7.66
CA THR A 26 4.45 -9.70 -6.99
C THR A 26 4.81 -9.18 -5.60
N ILE A 27 4.66 -10.04 -4.59
CA ILE A 27 5.16 -9.79 -3.24
C ILE A 27 6.55 -10.39 -3.15
N GLN A 28 7.55 -9.53 -2.92
CA GLN A 28 8.91 -9.98 -2.64
C GLN A 28 9.04 -10.34 -1.16
N THR A 29 9.48 -11.55 -0.87
CA THR A 29 9.80 -12.01 0.48
C THR A 29 11.28 -12.39 0.56
N ASN A 30 11.81 -12.52 1.77
CA ASN A 30 13.17 -13.02 1.98
C ASN A 30 13.37 -14.47 1.49
N TYR A 31 12.30 -15.19 1.19
CA TYR A 31 12.31 -16.57 0.71
C TYR A 31 11.97 -16.69 -0.79
N GLY A 32 11.82 -15.57 -1.49
CA GLY A 32 11.44 -15.51 -2.89
C GLY A 32 10.15 -14.73 -3.13
N SER A 33 9.69 -14.72 -4.37
CA SER A 33 8.51 -13.99 -4.81
C SER A 33 7.23 -14.82 -4.71
N ILE A 34 6.15 -14.18 -4.29
CA ILE A 34 4.77 -14.69 -4.42
C ILE A 34 4.09 -13.88 -5.51
N GLU A 35 3.63 -14.56 -6.56
CA GLU A 35 2.86 -13.94 -7.63
C GLU A 35 1.37 -13.94 -7.27
N ILE A 36 0.73 -12.77 -7.40
CA ILE A 36 -0.71 -12.61 -7.23
C ILE A 36 -1.29 -12.31 -8.61
N ALA A 37 -2.04 -13.27 -9.15
CA ALA A 37 -2.73 -13.14 -10.42
C ALA A 37 -3.88 -12.13 -10.32
N ALA A 38 -4.28 -11.55 -11.46
CA ALA A 38 -5.30 -10.51 -11.52
C ALA A 38 -6.65 -10.91 -10.88
N GLU A 39 -7.00 -12.20 -10.92
CA GLU A 39 -8.22 -12.74 -10.30
C GLU A 39 -8.29 -12.57 -8.77
N ASP A 40 -7.14 -12.63 -8.09
CA ASP A 40 -7.02 -12.44 -6.65
C ASP A 40 -6.55 -11.04 -6.28
N ALA A 41 -5.98 -10.31 -7.23
CA ALA A 41 -5.26 -9.07 -6.98
C ALA A 41 -6.15 -7.96 -6.43
N GLU A 42 -7.40 -7.86 -6.88
CA GLU A 42 -8.36 -6.88 -6.37
C GLU A 42 -8.63 -7.07 -4.87
N ARG A 43 -8.77 -8.32 -4.41
CA ARG A 43 -9.00 -8.61 -2.98
C ARG A 43 -7.80 -8.18 -2.14
N VAL A 44 -6.59 -8.50 -2.59
CA VAL A 44 -5.37 -8.13 -1.86
C VAL A 44 -5.16 -6.61 -1.90
N ALA A 45 -5.42 -5.96 -3.03
CA ALA A 45 -5.36 -4.51 -3.17
C ALA A 45 -6.33 -3.80 -2.21
N SER A 46 -7.55 -4.32 -2.03
CA SER A 46 -8.51 -3.80 -1.06
C SER A 46 -8.00 -3.87 0.38
N ILE A 47 -7.36 -4.99 0.77
CA ILE A 47 -6.80 -5.15 2.12
C ILE A 47 -5.65 -4.17 2.32
N VAL A 48 -4.73 -4.07 1.36
CA VAL A 48 -3.60 -3.13 1.42
C VAL A 48 -4.10 -1.69 1.50
N ARG A 49 -5.14 -1.33 0.74
CA ARG A 49 -5.76 0.00 0.80
C ARG A 49 -6.23 0.36 2.20
N SER A 50 -6.94 -0.56 2.87
CA SER A 50 -7.43 -0.33 4.23
C SER A 50 -6.28 -0.13 5.22
N ILE A 51 -5.24 -0.96 5.15
CA ILE A 51 -4.05 -0.83 6.02
C ILE A 51 -3.35 0.52 5.80
N LEU A 52 -3.19 0.96 4.55
CA LEU A 52 -2.51 2.21 4.23
C LEU A 52 -3.34 3.44 4.65
N LEU A 53 -4.67 3.39 4.55
CA LEU A 53 -5.54 4.45 5.07
C LEU A 53 -5.46 4.56 6.60
N ASP A 54 -5.47 3.42 7.29
CA ASP A 54 -5.31 3.38 8.75
C ASP A 54 -3.96 3.93 9.18
N ASN A 55 -2.88 3.61 8.45
CA ASN A 55 -1.56 4.19 8.68
C ASN A 55 -1.59 5.71 8.45
N LEU A 56 -2.17 6.17 7.35
CA LEU A 56 -2.25 7.59 7.02
C LEU A 56 -2.99 8.37 8.11
N ALA A 57 -4.13 7.87 8.56
CA ALA A 57 -4.91 8.49 9.63
C ALA A 57 -4.11 8.60 10.95
N ARG A 58 -3.33 7.55 11.29
CA ARG A 58 -2.45 7.59 12.48
C ARG A 58 -1.35 8.64 12.35
N GLU A 59 -0.69 8.73 11.20
CA GLU A 59 0.36 9.71 10.97
C GLU A 59 -0.20 11.14 10.95
N GLU A 60 -1.36 11.37 10.35
CA GLU A 60 -2.00 12.69 10.33
C GLU A 60 -2.39 13.17 11.74
N VAL A 61 -2.84 12.27 12.62
CA VAL A 61 -3.15 12.59 14.03
C VAL A 61 -1.89 12.81 14.86
N ALA A 62 -0.81 12.06 14.62
CA ALA A 62 0.44 12.19 15.37
C ALA A 62 1.19 13.50 15.06
N HIS A 63 0.87 14.15 13.94
CA HIS A 63 1.57 15.35 13.43
C HIS A 63 0.68 16.60 13.28
N GLY A 64 -0.58 16.52 13.70
CA GLY A 64 -1.50 17.67 13.84
C GLY A 64 -1.44 18.31 15.21
#